data_AF-A0A4P7WAX8-F1
#
_entry.id   AF-A0A4P7WAX8-F1
#
_cell.length_a   1.000
_cell.length_b   1.000
_cell.length_c   1.000
_cell.angle_alpha   90.00
_cell.angle_beta   90.00
_cell.angle_gamma   90.00
#
_symmetry.space_group_name_H-M   'P 1'
#
loop_
_entity.id
_entity.type
_entity.pdbx_description
1 polymer ?
#
loop_
_entity_poly.entity_id
_entity_poly.type
_entity_poly.pdbx_seq_one_letter_code
_entity_poly.pdbx_strand_id
1 'polypeptide(L)' 'MQESAEKAIKDNAQEIHDWLNEPNLKEDLEIDVKMPQNIGRSMRKSDRKIIYKKEAKFILRKNAKMAEGFNFITGFPK' A
#
# COMPACT_ATOMS: atom_id res chain seq x y z
N MET A 1 -3.40 6.40 -15.39
CA MET A 1 -3.61 5.41 -14.30
C MET A 1 -2.37 5.19 -13.41
N GLN A 2 -1.26 5.91 -13.61
CA GLN A 2 0.01 5.70 -12.88
C GLN A 2 0.14 6.53 -11.58
N GLU A 3 -0.54 7.68 -11.51
CA GLU A 3 -0.34 8.68 -10.44
C GLU A 3 -0.78 8.27 -9.01
N SER A 4 -1.66 7.27 -8.85
CA SER A 4 -2.22 6.94 -7.53
C SER A 4 -1.29 6.09 -6.65
N ALA A 5 -0.51 5.18 -7.26
CA ALA A 5 0.41 4.31 -6.53
C ALA A 5 1.73 5.04 -6.18
N GLU A 6 2.23 5.89 -7.08
CA GLU A 6 3.44 6.69 -6.81
C GLU A 6 3.21 7.73 -5.72
N LYS A 7 2.05 8.40 -5.72
CA LYS A 7 1.71 9.36 -4.66
C LYS A 7 1.61 8.68 -3.30
N ALA A 8 0.96 7.52 -3.26
CA ALA A 8 0.85 6.69 -2.08
C ALA A 8 2.20 6.26 -1.49
N ILE A 9 3.14 5.86 -2.35
CA ILE A 9 4.52 5.51 -1.94
C ILE A 9 5.24 6.76 -1.45
N LYS A 10 5.08 7.92 -2.11
CA LYS A 10 5.65 9.19 -1.67
C LYS A 10 5.13 9.64 -0.30
N ASP A 11 3.83 9.51 -0.04
CA ASP A 11 3.22 9.86 1.25
C ASP A 11 3.74 8.95 2.40
N ASN A 12 4.18 7.72 2.10
CA ASN A 12 4.74 6.77 3.07
C ASN A 12 6.25 6.55 2.91
N ALA A 13 6.94 7.39 2.14
CA ALA A 13 8.35 7.18 1.78
C ALA A 13 9.26 7.18 3.00
N GLN A 14 8.93 7.99 4.01
CA GLN A 14 9.67 8.06 5.27
C GLN A 14 9.59 6.73 6.02
N GLU A 15 8.39 6.17 6.21
CA GLU A 15 8.19 4.88 6.89
C GLU A 15 8.89 3.73 6.15
N ILE A 16 8.86 3.74 4.81
CA ILE A 16 9.58 2.76 4.00
C ILE A 16 11.09 2.91 4.18
N HIS A 17 11.61 4.15 4.17
CA HIS A 17 13.03 4.42 4.35
C HIS A 17 13.51 4.01 5.75
N ASP A 18 12.75 4.33 6.80
CA ASP A 18 13.06 3.91 8.18
C ASP A 18 13.05 2.38 8.28
N TRP A 19 12.04 1.72 7.73
CA TRP A 19 11.97 0.26 7.68
C TRP A 19 13.14 -0.38 6.93
N LEU A 20 13.55 0.18 5.79
CA LEU A 20 14.70 -0.32 5.01
C LEU A 20 15.99 -0.25 5.82
N ASN A 21 16.17 0.80 6.62
CA ASN A 21 17.34 1.02 7.45
C ASN A 21 17.33 0.24 8.78
N GLU A 22 16.19 -0.32 9.18
CA GLU A 22 16.10 -1.14 10.40
C GLU A 22 16.44 -2.63 10.13
N PRO A 23 17.60 -3.15 10.60
CA PRO A 23 18.01 -4.52 10.33
C PRO A 23 17.16 -5.59 11.06
N ASN A 24 16.40 -5.20 12.09
CA ASN A 24 15.60 -6.10 12.92
C ASN A 24 14.09 -6.09 12.61
N LEU A 25 13.63 -5.29 11.65
CA LEU A 25 12.23 -5.32 11.23
C LEU A 25 11.94 -6.49 10.28
N LYS A 26 10.68 -6.95 10.30
CA LYS A 26 10.15 -7.98 9.40
C LYS A 26 10.56 -7.71 7.94
N GLU A 27 10.87 -8.78 7.20
CA GLU A 27 11.22 -8.69 5.77
C GLU A 27 10.11 -8.11 4.90
N ASP A 28 8.87 -8.15 5.39
CA ASP A 28 7.68 -7.60 4.76
C ASP A 28 7.16 -6.39 5.57
N LEU A 29 6.93 -5.27 4.88
CA LEU A 29 6.27 -4.07 5.40
C LEU A 29 4.85 -3.97 4.83
N GLU A 30 3.88 -3.81 5.71
CA GLU A 30 2.49 -3.55 5.35
C GLU A 30 2.20 -2.06 5.52
N ILE A 31 2.00 -1.33 4.42
CA ILE A 31 1.64 0.08 4.45
C ILE A 31 0.15 0.25 4.13
N ASP A 32 -0.54 1.06 4.93
CA ASP A 32 -1.90 1.49 4.65
C ASP A 32 -1.87 2.74 3.77
N VAL A 33 -2.57 2.68 2.64
CA VAL A 33 -2.50 3.66 1.58
C VAL A 33 -3.88 4.21 1.29
N LYS A 34 -4.00 5.55 1.29
CA LYS A 34 -5.21 6.23 0.86
C LYS A 34 -5.13 6.61 -0.61
N MET A 35 -5.94 5.96 -1.43
CA MET A 35 -6.05 6.22 -2.85
C MET A 35 -6.90 7.46 -3.12
N PRO A 36 -6.51 8.31 -4.08
CA PRO A 36 -7.31 9.47 -4.49
C PRO A 36 -8.61 9.06 -5.19
N GLN A 37 -8.66 7.82 -5.71
CA GLN A 37 -9.78 7.24 -6.42
C GLN A 37 -10.33 6.00 -5.71
N ASN A 38 -11.58 5.65 -5.99
CA ASN A 38 -12.23 4.46 -5.45
C ASN A 38 -11.61 3.21 -6.08
N ILE A 39 -10.89 2.41 -5.28
CA ILE A 39 -10.17 1.21 -5.74
C ILE A 39 -10.93 -0.09 -5.48
N GLY A 40 -12.06 -0.03 -4.78
CA GLY A 40 -12.90 -1.19 -4.53
C GLY A 40 -14.35 -0.82 -4.29
N ARG A 41 -15.25 -1.79 -4.50
CA ARG A 41 -16.67 -1.69 -4.17
C ARG A 41 -17.02 -2.86 -3.26
N SER A 42 -17.46 -2.58 -2.04
CA SER A 42 -18.09 -3.58 -1.16
C SER A 42 -19.58 -3.29 -1.07
N MET A 43 -20.41 -4.30 -1.31
CA MET A 43 -21.85 -4.18 -1.13
C MET A 43 -22.21 -4.74 0.26
N ARG A 44 -22.80 -3.91 1.13
CA ARG A 44 -23.42 -4.44 2.35
C ARG A 44 -24.74 -5.12 1.95
N LYS A 45 -24.86 -6.41 2.27
CA LYS A 45 -26.05 -7.22 1.97
C LYS A 45 -27.34 -6.68 2.61
N SER A 46 -27.22 -6.00 3.75
CA SER A 46 -28.36 -5.53 4.54
C SER A 46 -29.14 -4.39 3.88
N ASP A 47 -28.45 -3.44 3.26
CA ASP A 47 -29.00 -2.20 2.73
C ASP A 47 -28.69 -1.98 1.23
N ARG A 48 -28.06 -2.96 0.56
CA ARG A 48 -27.57 -2.89 -0.82
C ARG A 48 -26.68 -1.66 -1.12
N LYS A 49 -26.15 -1.03 -0.08
CA LYS A 49 -25.32 0.16 -0.21
C LYS A 49 -23.94 -0.22 -0.71
N ILE A 50 -23.53 0.44 -1.79
CA ILE A 50 -22.19 0.32 -2.34
C ILE A 50 -21.27 1.22 -1.51
N ILE A 51 -20.35 0.60 -0.78
CA ILE A 51 -19.28 1.28 -0.08
C ILE A 51 -18.07 1.29 -1.01
N TYR A 52 -17.67 2.49 -1.40
CA TYR A 52 -16.46 2.69 -2.18
C TYR A 52 -15.25 2.70 -1.24
N LYS A 53 -14.35 1.74 -1.43
CA LYS A 53 -13.10 1.66 -0.67
C LYS A 53 -12.06 2.57 -1.31
N LYS A 54 -11.54 3.50 -0.51
CA LYS A 54 -10.45 4.41 -0.86
C LYS A 54 -9.14 4.04 -0.16
N GLU A 55 -9.17 3.06 0.73
CA GLU A 55 -7.99 2.60 1.45
C GLU A 55 -7.55 1.27 0.83
N ALA A 56 -6.23 1.13 0.66
CA ALA A 56 -5.56 -0.07 0.20
C ALA A 56 -4.51 -0.43 1.24
N LYS A 57 -4.21 -1.71 1.36
CA LYS A 57 -3.00 -2.16 2.05
C LYS A 57 -2.03 -2.68 1.01
N PHE A 58 -0.80 -2.19 1.05
CA PHE A 58 0.29 -2.66 0.20
C PHE A 58 1.31 -3.43 1.02
N ILE A 59 1.81 -4.51 0.45
CA ILE A 59 2.86 -5.34 1.03
C ILE A 59 4.13 -5.13 0.22
N LEU A 60 5.15 -4.60 0.87
CA LEU A 60 6.50 -4.39 0.33
C LEU A 60 7.45 -5.40 0.97
N ARG A 61 8.43 -5.90 0.22
CA ARG A 61 9.47 -6.80 0.73
C ARG A 61 10.85 -6.20 0.51
N LYS A 62 11.74 -6.29 1.50
CA LYS A 62 13.12 -5.79 1.35
C LYS A 62 13.80 -6.50 0.19
N ASN A 63 14.37 -5.74 -0.72
CA ASN A 63 15.09 -6.26 -1.87
C ASN A 63 16.23 -5.30 -2.25
N ALA A 64 17.41 -5.57 -1.71
CA ALA A 64 18.63 -4.81 -1.98
C ALA A 64 19.08 -4.86 -3.46
N LYS A 65 18.48 -5.70 -4.30
CA LYS A 65 18.76 -5.75 -5.74
C LYS A 65 17.93 -4.73 -6.54
N MET A 66 16.93 -4.10 -5.96
CA MET A 66 16.14 -3.04 -6.60
C MET A 66 16.69 -1.65 -6.24
N ALA A 67 16.54 -0.69 -7.15
CA ALA A 67 17.02 0.68 -6.96
C ALA A 67 16.41 1.37 -5.72
N GLU A 68 15.17 1.03 -5.39
CA GLU A 68 14.47 1.57 -4.21
C GLU A 68 14.73 0.75 -2.92
N GLY A 69 15.46 -0.37 -3.00
CA GLY A 69 15.75 -1.23 -1.85
C GLY A 69 14.59 -2.14 -1.42
N PHE A 70 13.43 -2.07 -2.06
CA PHE A 70 12.27 -2.93 -1.82
C PHE A 70 11.60 -3.40 -3.12
N ASN A 71 10.79 -4.45 -3.01
CA ASN A 71 9.92 -4.96 -4.06
C ASN A 71 8.46 -4.88 -3.63
N PHE A 72 7.59 -4.45 -4.54
CA PHE A 72 6.14 -4.51 -4.32
C PHE A 72 5.66 -5.96 -4.53
N ILE A 73 5.07 -6.56 -3.50
CA ILE A 73 4.58 -7.95 -3.56
C ILE A 73 3.11 -7.97 -4.00
N THR A 74 2.24 -7.28 -3.27
CA THR A 74 0.81 -7.27 -3.55
C THR A 74 0.13 -6.09 -2.88
N GLY A 75 -1.08 -5.76 -3.32
CA GLY A 75 -1.91 -4.73 -2.72
C GLY A 75 -3.39 -5.08 -2.82
N PHE A 76 -4.14 -4.85 -1.75
CA PHE A 76 -5.58 -5.12 -1.74
C PHE A 76 -6.38 -4.00 -1.07
N PRO A 77 -7.61 -3.73 -1.53
CA PRO A 77 -8.48 -2.73 -0.94
C PRO A 77 -8.90 -3.11 0.49
N LYS A 78 -8.72 -2.19 1.43
CA LYS A 78 -9.05 -2.33 2.87
C LYS A 78 -10.47 -1.85 3.17
#